data_AF-A0A938XCU7-F1
#
_entry.id   AF-A0A938XCU7-F1
#
_cell.length_a   1.000
_cell.length_b   1.000
_cell.length_c   1.000
_cell.angle_alpha   90.00
_cell.angle_beta   90.00
_cell.angle_gamma   90.00
#
_symmetry.space_group_name_H-M   'P 1'
#
loop_
_entity.id
_entity.type
_entity.pdbx_description
1 polymer ?
#
loop_
_entity_poly.entity_id
_entity_poly.type
_entity_poly.pdbx_seq_one_letter_code
_entity_poly.pdbx_strand_id
1 'polypeptide(L)'
;MADADDDSEGELSKRVRYLKREEGGVDIMCEVSERIMERGRKIGEAQGGKKKAHSTTLNLSRMGLTPEQIASAVGESLEQVKSWLAGAKPAN
;
A
#
# COMPACT_ATOMS: atom_id res chain seq x y z
N MET A 1 25.02 -0.69 12.21
CA MET A 1 24.56 0.68 11.98
C MET A 1 25.79 1.46 11.58
N ALA A 2 25.83 2.11 10.40
CA ALA A 2 26.94 3.01 10.08
C ALA A 2 26.90 4.16 11.09
N ASP A 3 27.98 4.33 11.84
CA ASP A 3 28.10 5.43 12.79
C ASP A 3 28.16 6.74 11.99
N ALA A 4 27.48 7.79 12.44
CA ALA A 4 27.50 9.06 11.72
C ALA A 4 28.86 9.78 11.85
N ASP A 5 29.69 9.32 12.78
CA ASP A 5 31.08 9.76 12.95
C ASP A 5 32.09 8.84 12.22
N ASP A 6 31.63 7.77 11.58
CA ASP A 6 32.48 6.89 10.77
C ASP A 6 32.78 7.52 9.40
N ASP A 7 34.00 8.05 9.26
CA ASP A 7 34.49 8.73 8.05
C ASP A 7 35.25 7.82 7.08
N SER A 8 35.25 6.49 7.32
CA SER A 8 36.01 5.51 6.52
C SER A 8 35.60 5.45 5.05
N GLU A 9 34.37 5.87 4.71
CA GLU A 9 33.76 5.79 3.37
C GLU A 9 33.71 7.14 2.62
N GLY A 10 34.48 8.14 3.09
CA GLY A 10 34.69 9.39 2.37
C GLY A 10 33.41 10.18 2.07
N GLU A 11 33.03 10.32 0.79
CA GLU A 11 31.85 11.10 0.38
C GLU A 11 30.53 10.51 0.89
N LEU A 12 30.44 9.18 0.98
CA LEU A 12 29.26 8.51 1.52
C LEU A 12 29.09 8.82 3.01
N SER A 13 30.17 8.77 3.79
CA SER A 13 30.17 9.16 5.21
C SER A 13 29.67 10.60 5.41
N LYS A 14 30.13 11.54 4.56
CA LYS A 14 29.67 12.94 4.60
C LYS A 14 28.17 13.06 4.36
N ARG A 15 27.64 12.34 3.38
CA ARG A 15 26.20 12.36 3.06
C ARG A 15 25.36 11.71 4.15
N VAL A 16 25.86 10.63 4.75
CA VAL A 16 25.21 9.95 5.89
C VAL A 16 25.20 10.86 7.11
N ARG A 17 26.32 11.55 7.41
CA ARG A 17 26.39 12.55 8.48
C ARG A 17 25.41 13.69 8.24
N TYR A 18 25.38 14.25 7.04
CA TYR A 18 24.45 15.30 6.64
C TYR A 18 22.99 14.90 6.93
N LEU A 19 22.54 13.77 6.36
CA LEU A 19 21.16 13.29 6.53
C LEU A 19 20.80 12.93 7.98
N LYS A 20 21.77 12.56 8.82
CA LYS A 20 21.53 12.13 10.21
C LYS A 20 21.70 13.23 11.25
N ARG A 21 22.50 14.25 11.00
CA ARG A 21 22.92 15.23 12.02
C ARG A 21 22.73 16.69 11.63
N GLU A 22 22.66 17.00 10.34
CA GLU A 22 22.51 18.39 9.88
C GLU A 22 21.03 18.73 9.67
N GLU A 23 20.64 19.96 9.99
CA GLU A 23 19.24 20.43 9.95
C GLU A 23 18.61 20.22 8.56
N GLY A 24 19.31 20.60 7.49
CA GLY A 24 18.83 20.37 6.12
C GLY A 24 18.71 18.88 5.75
N GLY A 25 19.51 18.01 6.38
CA GLY A 25 19.37 16.57 6.23
C GLY A 25 18.13 16.02 6.92
N VAL A 26 17.81 16.53 8.12
CA VAL A 26 16.58 16.18 8.85
C VAL A 26 15.34 16.58 8.06
N ASP A 27 15.31 17.79 7.47
CA ASP A 27 14.18 18.25 6.67
C ASP A 27 13.91 17.34 5.45
N ILE A 28 14.98 16.95 4.74
CA ILE A 28 14.88 15.99 3.63
C ILE A 28 14.32 14.65 4.12
N MET A 29 14.82 14.16 5.26
CA MET A 29 14.37 12.89 5.81
C MET A 29 12.90 12.96 6.27
N CYS A 30 12.45 14.07 6.82
CA CYS A 30 11.04 14.31 7.15
C CYS A 30 10.17 14.28 5.89
N GLU A 31 10.52 15.02 4.83
CA GLU A 31 9.76 15.04 3.58
C GLU A 31 9.71 13.65 2.91
N VAL A 32 10.81 12.89 2.94
CA VAL A 32 10.84 11.51 2.44
C VAL A 32 9.95 10.61 3.29
N SER A 33 9.99 10.74 4.62
CA SER A 33 9.19 9.94 5.54
C SER A 33 7.69 10.19 5.34
N GLU A 34 7.29 11.45 5.21
CA GLU A 34 5.90 11.84 4.92
C GLU A 34 5.42 11.25 3.59
N ARG A 35 6.25 11.32 2.54
CA ARG A 35 5.93 10.73 1.24
C ARG A 35 5.77 9.21 1.31
N ILE A 36 6.59 8.53 2.10
CA ILE A 36 6.47 7.08 2.31
C ILE A 36 5.17 6.76 3.08
N MET A 37 4.88 7.50 4.15
CA MET A 37 3.67 7.31 4.94
C MET A 37 2.41 7.52 4.09
N GLU A 38 2.35 8.62 3.32
CA GLU A 38 1.20 8.93 2.47
C GLU A 38 1.02 7.89 1.35
N ARG A 39 2.11 7.44 0.74
CA ARG A 39 2.05 6.34 -0.23
C ARG A 39 1.54 5.06 0.43
N GLY A 40 2.04 4.73 1.62
CA GLY A 40 1.60 3.58 2.40
C GLY A 40 0.11 3.64 2.72
N ARG A 41 -0.40 4.81 3.15
CA ARG A 41 -1.81 5.05 3.42
C ARG A 41 -2.68 4.80 2.19
N LYS A 42 -2.32 5.40 1.03
CA LYS A 42 -3.07 5.20 -0.22
C LYS A 42 -3.11 3.75 -0.67
N ILE A 43 -1.96 3.05 -0.61
CA ILE A 43 -1.88 1.62 -0.93
C ILE A 43 -2.76 0.81 0.02
N GLY A 44 -2.67 1.11 1.33
CA GLY A 44 -3.45 0.43 2.37
C GLY A 44 -4.95 0.61 2.19
N GLU A 45 -5.42 1.83 1.91
CA GLU A 45 -6.83 2.13 1.64
C GLU A 45 -7.33 1.37 0.40
N ALA A 46 -6.58 1.39 -0.70
CA ALA A 46 -6.93 0.68 -1.93
C ALA A 46 -6.99 -0.85 -1.71
N GLN A 47 -5.98 -1.43 -1.06
CA GLN A 47 -5.95 -2.86 -0.75
C GLN A 47 -7.04 -3.27 0.23
N GLY A 48 -7.31 -2.44 1.24
CA GLY A 48 -8.39 -2.66 2.21
C GLY A 48 -9.75 -2.65 1.54
N GLY A 49 -10.01 -1.68 0.65
CA GLY A 49 -11.22 -1.60 -0.15
C GLY A 49 -11.44 -2.85 -1.00
N LYS A 50 -10.42 -3.26 -1.77
CA LYS A 50 -10.48 -4.48 -2.60
C LYS A 50 -10.72 -5.76 -1.78
N LYS A 51 -10.03 -5.92 -0.65
CA LYS A 51 -10.22 -7.07 0.26
C LYS A 51 -11.64 -7.11 0.82
N LYS A 52 -12.19 -5.96 1.20
CA LYS A 52 -13.56 -5.84 1.67
C LYS A 52 -14.55 -6.21 0.56
N ALA A 53 -14.40 -5.65 -0.64
CA ALA A 53 -15.24 -5.96 -1.79
C ALA A 53 -15.23 -7.46 -2.15
N HIS A 54 -14.04 -8.08 -2.12
CA HIS A 54 -13.89 -9.53 -2.33
C HIS A 54 -14.64 -10.35 -1.27
N SER A 55 -14.44 -10.04 0.02
CA SER A 55 -15.13 -10.74 1.11
C SER A 55 -16.65 -10.56 1.03
N THR A 56 -17.13 -9.35 0.74
CA THR A 56 -18.55 -9.07 0.53
C THR A 56 -19.10 -9.84 -0.66
N THR A 57 -18.36 -9.93 -1.77
CA THR A 57 -18.73 -10.74 -2.94
C THR A 57 -18.99 -12.20 -2.57
N LEU A 58 -18.07 -12.83 -1.82
CA LEU A 58 -18.22 -14.21 -1.38
C LEU A 58 -19.42 -14.41 -0.45
N ASN A 59 -19.66 -13.46 0.48
CA ASN A 59 -20.79 -13.54 1.40
C ASN A 59 -22.12 -13.41 0.66
N LEU A 60 -22.26 -12.46 -0.27
CA LEU A 60 -23.48 -12.27 -1.05
C LEU A 60 -23.76 -13.47 -1.97
N SER A 61 -22.72 -14.07 -2.56
CA SER A 61 -22.88 -15.29 -3.35
C SER A 61 -23.37 -16.47 -2.49
N ARG A 62 -22.85 -16.62 -1.27
CA ARG A 62 -23.36 -17.61 -0.30
C ARG A 62 -24.82 -17.38 0.08
N MET A 63 -25.29 -16.14 0.03
CA MET A 63 -26.70 -15.78 0.23
C MET A 63 -27.57 -16.03 -1.02
N GLY A 64 -26.99 -16.51 -2.13
CA GLY A 64 -27.71 -16.88 -3.34
C GLY A 64 -27.94 -15.74 -4.34
N LEU A 65 -27.29 -14.58 -4.16
CA LEU A 65 -27.38 -13.48 -5.13
C LEU A 65 -26.67 -13.84 -6.44
N THR A 66 -27.17 -13.32 -7.55
CA THR A 66 -26.53 -13.54 -8.86
C THR A 66 -25.27 -12.68 -9.00
N PRO A 67 -24.30 -13.08 -9.83
CA PRO A 67 -23.08 -12.31 -10.08
C PRO A 67 -23.36 -10.86 -10.52
N GLU A 68 -24.44 -10.62 -11.26
CA GLU A 68 -24.85 -9.29 -11.73
C GLU A 68 -25.35 -8.40 -10.58
N GLN A 69 -26.15 -8.96 -9.67
CA GLN A 69 -26.59 -8.25 -8.47
C GLN A 69 -25.42 -7.94 -7.55
N ILE A 70 -24.49 -8.88 -7.41
CA ILE A 70 -23.30 -8.70 -6.59
C ILE A 70 -22.41 -7.59 -7.16
N ALA A 71 -22.12 -7.63 -8.47
CA ALA A 71 -21.34 -6.59 -9.16
C ALA A 71 -21.90 -5.18 -8.91
N SER A 72 -23.22 -5.04 -8.99
CA SER A 72 -23.91 -3.79 -8.66
C SER A 72 -23.74 -3.41 -7.18
N ALA A 73 -23.89 -4.36 -6.25
CA ALA A 73 -23.81 -4.11 -4.81
C ALA A 73 -22.40 -3.75 -4.32
N VAL A 74 -21.35 -4.37 -4.90
CA VAL A 74 -19.95 -4.10 -4.52
C VAL A 74 -19.30 -3.00 -5.37
N GLY A 75 -19.96 -2.55 -6.44
CA GLY A 75 -19.45 -1.51 -7.34
C GLY A 75 -18.28 -1.97 -8.22
N GLU A 76 -18.20 -3.27 -8.52
CA GLU A 76 -17.12 -3.88 -9.30
C GLU A 76 -17.62 -4.45 -10.62
N SER A 77 -16.72 -4.70 -11.57
CA SER A 77 -17.11 -5.27 -12.86
C SER A 77 -17.59 -6.72 -12.72
N LEU A 78 -18.53 -7.10 -13.58
CA LEU A 78 -19.06 -8.48 -13.61
C LEU A 78 -17.95 -9.52 -13.84
N GLU A 79 -16.97 -9.19 -14.68
CA GLU A 79 -15.82 -10.06 -14.94
C GLU A 79 -14.97 -10.27 -13.68
N GLN A 80 -14.72 -9.20 -12.92
CA GLN A 80 -13.95 -9.29 -11.70
C GLN A 80 -14.69 -10.08 -10.62
N VAL A 81 -16.00 -9.86 -10.47
CA VAL A 81 -16.84 -10.65 -9.56
C VAL A 81 -16.82 -12.13 -9.94
N LYS A 82 -16.98 -12.48 -11.22
CA LYS A 82 -16.89 -13.86 -11.70
C LYS A 82 -15.53 -14.48 -11.42
N SER A 83 -14.45 -13.73 -11.63
CA SER A 83 -13.09 -14.17 -11.31
C SER A 83 -12.92 -14.49 -9.81
N TRP A 84 -13.42 -13.61 -8.93
CA TRP A 84 -13.38 -13.83 -7.49
C TRP A 84 -14.20 -15.02 -7.02
N LEU A 85 -15.38 -15.23 -7.61
CA LEU A 85 -16.21 -16.41 -7.35
C LEU A 85 -15.57 -17.71 -7.85
N ALA A 86 -14.75 -17.64 -8.90
CA ALA A 86 -13.93 -18.75 -9.38
C ALA A 86 -12.66 -19.02 -8.53
N GLY A 87 -12.48 -18.29 -7.42
CA GLY A 87 -11.37 -18.49 -6.49
C GLY A 87 -10.16 -17.59 -6.71
N ALA A 88 -10.23 -16.62 -7.63
CA ALA A 88 -9.17 -15.64 -7.79
C ALA A 88 -9.07 -14.73 -6.55
N LYS A 89 -7.82 -14.42 -6.14
CA LYS A 89 -7.56 -13.43 -5.10
C LYS A 89 -7.68 -12.00 -5.67
N PRO A 90 -8.07 -11.01 -4.85
CA PRO A 90 -8.06 -9.61 -5.28
C PRO A 90 -6.62 -9.16 -5.56
N ALA A 91 -6.42 -8.38 -6.63
CA ALA A 91 -5.10 -7.85 -7.00
C ALA A 91 -4.61 -6.84 -5.96
N ASN A 92 -3.35 -6.99 -5.53
CA ASN A 92 -2.68 -6.09 -4.56
C ASN A 92 -2.45 -4.67 -5.11
#